data_AF-A0A453QJT6-F1
#
_entry.id   AF-A0A453QJT6-F1
#
_cell.length_a   1.000
_cell.length_b   1.000
_cell.length_c   1.000
_cell.angle_alpha   90.00
_cell.angle_beta   90.00
_cell.angle_gamma   90.00
#
_symmetry.space_group_name_H-M   'P 1'
#
loop_
_entity.id
_entity.type
_entity.pdbx_description
1 polymer ?
#
loop_
_entity_poly.entity_id
_entity_poly.type
_entity_poly.pdbx_seq_one_letter_code
_entity_poly.pdbx_strand_id
1 'polypeptide(L)'
;MEVHLSDEEDSFRWKLTNNGLFTFNSMYLDLINSGPIPRSLHIWRVKVPLRIKIFMWFVHKQVILTKDNLLRRRWVGSSRCCYCDQDETIQHLFLDCPLAKLL
;
A
#
# COMPACT_ATOMS: atom_id res chain seq x y z
N MET A 1 13.58 -25.11 27.90
CA MET A 1 12.97 -26.03 26.92
C MET A 1 14.05 -27.00 26.52
N GLU A 2 13.99 -28.22 27.03
CA GLU A 2 14.86 -29.30 26.56
C GLU A 2 14.25 -29.89 25.29
N VAL A 3 15.01 -29.87 24.20
CA VAL A 3 14.57 -30.42 22.91
C VAL A 3 14.98 -31.89 22.89
N HIS A 4 14.02 -32.79 23.01
CA HIS A 4 14.24 -34.22 22.82
C HIS A 4 14.15 -34.55 21.33
N LEU A 5 15.26 -35.00 20.76
CA LEU A 5 15.33 -35.47 19.38
C LEU A 5 14.95 -36.96 19.35
N SER A 6 14.07 -37.33 18.42
CA SER A 6 13.72 -38.72 18.11
C SER A 6 14.27 -39.11 16.73
N ASP A 7 14.46 -40.40 16.48
CA ASP A 7 14.79 -40.94 15.15
C ASP A 7 13.56 -41.01 14.21
N GLU A 8 12.48 -40.27 14.52
CA GLU A 8 11.29 -40.22 13.66
C GLU A 8 11.54 -39.31 12.45
N GLU A 9 10.93 -39.63 11.31
CA GLU A 9 11.01 -38.78 10.12
C GLU A 9 10.30 -37.43 10.36
N ASP A 10 10.94 -36.35 9.90
CA ASP A 10 10.38 -35.01 9.95
C ASP A 10 9.05 -34.95 9.19
N SER A 11 8.04 -34.33 9.81
CA SER A 11 6.73 -34.11 9.19
C SER A 11 6.38 -32.63 9.11
N PHE A 12 5.83 -32.21 7.96
CA PHE A 12 5.31 -30.86 7.80
C PHE A 12 4.01 -30.70 8.57
N ARG A 13 4.01 -29.82 9.58
CA ARG A 13 2.80 -29.44 10.33
C ARG A 13 2.41 -28.01 10.08
N TRP A 14 1.15 -27.83 9.69
CA TRP A 14 0.55 -26.53 9.52
C TRP A 14 0.16 -25.92 10.87
N LYS A 15 0.80 -24.81 11.25
CA LYS A 15 0.63 -24.21 12.59
C LYS A 15 -0.71 -23.50 12.80
N LEU A 16 -1.44 -23.21 11.72
CA LEU A 16 -2.69 -22.42 11.79
C LEU A 16 -3.94 -23.29 11.96
N THR A 17 -3.79 -24.61 12.08
CA THR A 17 -4.89 -25.55 12.37
C THR A 17 -4.49 -26.51 13.50
N ASN A 18 -5.45 -26.85 14.35
CA ASN A 18 -5.20 -27.75 15.49
C ASN A 18 -4.87 -29.18 15.08
N ASN A 19 -5.34 -29.60 13.90
CA ASN A 19 -5.06 -30.92 13.33
C ASN A 19 -3.75 -30.96 12.54
N GLY A 20 -3.02 -29.83 12.44
CA GLY A 20 -1.76 -29.75 11.70
C GLY A 20 -1.90 -29.87 10.18
N LEU A 21 -3.13 -29.96 9.66
CA LEU A 21 -3.40 -30.09 8.23
C LEU A 21 -3.51 -28.72 7.57
N PHE A 22 -2.87 -28.58 6.41
CA PHE A 22 -3.00 -27.39 5.60
C PHE A 22 -4.44 -27.23 5.10
N THR A 23 -4.98 -26.02 5.24
CA THR A 23 -6.22 -25.63 4.54
C THR A 23 -6.06 -24.26 3.91
N PHE A 24 -6.55 -24.13 2.68
CA PHE A 24 -6.55 -22.86 1.96
C PHE A 24 -7.24 -21.75 2.78
N ASN A 25 -8.32 -22.08 3.49
CA ASN A 25 -9.04 -21.15 4.36
C ASN A 25 -8.12 -20.60 5.46
N SER A 26 -7.44 -21.46 6.23
CA SER A 26 -6.54 -21.02 7.30
C SER A 26 -5.35 -20.20 6.78
N MET A 27 -4.80 -20.54 5.61
CA MET A 27 -3.76 -19.75 4.96
C MET A 27 -4.26 -18.37 4.53
N TYR A 28 -5.42 -18.32 3.88
CA TYR A 28 -5.98 -17.07 3.40
C TYR A 28 -6.34 -16.14 4.56
N LEU A 29 -6.98 -16.67 5.61
CA LEU A 29 -7.32 -15.91 6.80
C LEU A 29 -6.08 -15.37 7.52
N ASP A 30 -5.01 -16.17 7.64
CA ASP A 30 -3.75 -15.67 8.18
C ASP A 30 -3.17 -14.58 7.27
N LEU A 31 -3.13 -14.78 5.96
CA LEU A 31 -2.59 -13.80 5.01
C LEU A 31 -3.32 -12.44 5.07
N ILE A 32 -4.65 -12.43 5.17
CA ILE A 32 -5.42 -11.18 5.23
C ILE A 32 -5.31 -10.47 6.59
N ASN A 33 -5.10 -11.22 7.68
CA ASN A 33 -5.09 -10.69 9.04
C ASN A 33 -3.68 -10.36 9.56
N SER A 34 -2.66 -11.04 9.02
CA SER A 34 -1.25 -10.87 9.38
C SER A 34 -0.58 -9.74 8.59
N GLY A 35 -1.23 -9.25 7.53
CA GLY A 35 -0.84 -8.02 6.85
C GLY A 35 -1.20 -6.78 7.68
N PRO A 36 -0.44 -5.67 7.57
CA PRO A 36 -0.87 -4.41 8.15
C PRO A 36 -2.27 -4.08 7.62
N ILE A 37 -3.21 -3.76 8.53
CA ILE A 37 -4.56 -3.29 8.18
C ILE A 37 -4.42 -2.34 6.98
N PRO A 38 -5.12 -2.58 5.86
CA PRO A 38 -4.94 -1.75 4.68
C PRO A 38 -5.17 -0.30 5.08
N ARG A 39 -4.09 0.49 5.12
CA ARG A 39 -4.16 1.90 5.57
C ARG A 39 -5.23 2.66 4.80
N SER A 40 -5.61 2.21 3.60
CA SER A 40 -6.66 2.74 2.74
C SER A 40 -8.13 2.38 3.08
N LEU A 41 -8.44 1.63 4.14
CA LEU A 41 -9.84 1.29 4.47
C LEU A 41 -10.74 2.53 4.63
N HIS A 42 -10.17 3.62 5.17
CA HIS A 42 -10.88 4.90 5.31
C HIS A 42 -11.32 5.47 3.95
N ILE A 43 -10.50 5.33 2.90
CA ILE A 43 -10.79 5.82 1.54
C ILE A 43 -12.07 5.15 0.98
N TRP A 44 -12.21 3.85 1.23
CA TRP A 44 -13.35 3.08 0.71
C TRP A 44 -14.65 3.36 1.45
N ARG A 45 -14.58 3.84 2.70
CA ARG A 45 -15.75 4.21 3.51
C ARG A 45 -16.35 5.58 3.17
N VAL A 46 -15.59 6.46 2.51
CA VAL A 46 -16.08 7.80 2.12
C VAL A 46 -17.26 7.70 1.15
N LYS A 47 -18.30 8.54 1.32
CA LYS A 47 -19.44 8.62 0.39
C LYS A 47 -19.14 9.54 -0.79
N VAL A 48 -18.23 9.11 -1.67
CA VAL A 48 -17.88 9.80 -2.92
C VAL A 48 -17.95 8.84 -4.11
N PRO A 49 -18.10 9.33 -5.35
CA PRO A 49 -18.03 8.50 -6.55
C PRO A 49 -16.78 7.62 -6.58
N LEU A 50 -16.90 6.42 -7.15
CA LEU A 50 -15.82 5.44 -7.21
C LEU A 50 -14.54 5.99 -7.87
N ARG A 51 -14.69 6.84 -8.88
CA ARG A 51 -13.56 7.51 -9.56
C ARG A 51 -12.71 8.33 -8.57
N ILE A 52 -13.34 9.01 -7.61
CA ILE A 52 -12.64 9.78 -6.58
C ILE A 52 -11.96 8.85 -5.57
N LYS A 53 -12.60 7.75 -5.19
CA LYS A 53 -11.98 6.74 -4.30
C LYS A 53 -10.72 6.14 -4.90
N ILE A 54 -10.76 5.77 -6.18
CA ILE A 54 -9.60 5.25 -6.91
C ILE A 54 -8.48 6.30 -6.95
N PHE A 55 -8.83 7.55 -7.24
CA PHE A 55 -7.87 8.63 -7.22
C PHE A 55 -7.21 8.83 -5.86
N MET A 56 -8.00 8.93 -4.77
CA MET A 56 -7.51 9.01 -3.40
C MET A 56 -6.61 7.81 -3.04
N TRP A 57 -6.96 6.61 -3.50
CA TRP A 57 -6.13 5.43 -3.32
C TRP A 57 -4.77 5.56 -4.02
N PHE A 58 -4.73 6.13 -5.22
CA PHE A 58 -3.46 6.44 -5.90
C PHE A 58 -2.66 7.53 -5.19
N VAL A 59 -3.31 8.57 -4.63
CA VAL A 59 -2.65 9.59 -3.80
C VAL A 59 -1.98 8.91 -2.61
N HIS A 60 -2.73 8.08 -1.88
CA HIS A 60 -2.26 7.38 -0.70
C HIS A 60 -1.13 6.38 -1.02
N LYS A 61 -1.16 5.74 -2.20
CA LYS A 61 -0.09 4.85 -2.66
C LYS A 61 1.11 5.59 -3.23
N GLN A 62 1.06 6.91 -3.34
CA GLN A 62 2.09 7.77 -3.91
C GLN A 62 2.44 7.42 -5.37
N VAL A 63 1.47 6.95 -6.16
CA VAL A 63 1.68 6.47 -7.54
C VAL A 63 1.12 7.38 -8.63
N ILE A 64 0.63 8.56 -8.26
CA ILE A 64 0.11 9.55 -9.20
C ILE A 64 1.23 10.05 -10.11
N LEU A 65 0.86 10.43 -11.34
CA LEU A 65 1.77 10.97 -12.37
C LEU A 65 2.21 12.42 -12.07
N THR A 66 2.69 12.68 -10.85
CA THR A 66 3.42 13.91 -10.51
C THR A 66 4.81 13.89 -11.12
N LYS A 67 5.42 15.06 -11.36
CA LYS A 67 6.73 15.12 -12.05
C LYS A 67 7.84 14.39 -11.30
N ASP A 68 7.84 14.40 -9.97
CA ASP A 68 8.77 13.56 -9.17
C ASP A 68 8.63 12.06 -9.49
N ASN A 69 7.40 11.56 -9.62
CA ASN A 69 7.13 10.17 -9.99
C ASN A 69 7.45 9.86 -11.45
N LEU A 70 7.27 10.82 -12.36
CA LEU A 70 7.69 10.69 -13.76
C LEU A 70 9.21 10.59 -13.87
N LEU A 71 9.95 11.43 -13.13
CA LEU A 71 11.41 11.40 -13.09
C LEU A 71 11.94 10.06 -12.53
N ARG A 72 11.31 9.51 -11.49
CA ARG A 72 11.62 8.15 -10.99
C ARG A 72 11.44 7.07 -12.05
N ARG A 73 10.57 7.28 -13.03
CA ARG A 73 10.33 6.38 -14.18
C ARG A 73 11.22 6.71 -15.39
N ARG A 74 12.27 7.53 -15.22
CA ARG A 74 13.18 7.97 -16.29
C ARG A 74 12.51 8.79 -17.39
N TRP A 75 11.42 9.48 -17.08
CA TRP A 75 10.85 10.47 -18.00
C TRP A 75 11.80 11.68 -18.11
N VAL A 76 11.91 12.25 -19.31
CA VAL A 76 12.78 13.40 -19.59
C VAL A 76 11.96 14.67 -19.55
N GLY A 77 12.23 15.52 -18.57
CA GLY A 77 11.62 16.84 -18.46
C GLY A 77 11.93 17.51 -17.11
N SER A 78 11.29 18.65 -16.87
CA SER A 78 11.49 19.44 -15.65
C SER A 78 10.80 18.79 -14.43
N SER A 79 11.43 18.86 -13.25
CA SER A 79 10.81 18.51 -11.96
C SER A 79 9.85 19.58 -11.45
N ARG A 80 9.88 20.79 -12.03
CA ARG A 80 9.22 21.97 -11.49
C ARG A 80 7.72 21.95 -11.76
N CYS A 81 6.92 22.36 -10.79
CA CYS A 81 5.48 22.48 -10.86
C CYS A 81 5.05 23.45 -11.98
N CYS A 82 3.92 23.15 -12.63
CA CYS A 82 3.38 24.01 -13.70
C CYS A 82 2.83 25.34 -13.16
N TYR A 83 2.48 25.39 -11.88
CA TYR A 83 1.77 26.52 -11.26
C TYR A 83 2.66 27.37 -10.37
N CYS A 84 3.77 26.81 -9.88
CA CYS A 84 4.79 27.57 -9.19
C CYS A 84 6.16 26.96 -9.48
N ASP A 85 7.20 27.77 -9.34
CA ASP A 85 8.55 27.42 -9.79
C ASP A 85 9.31 26.46 -8.83
N GLN A 86 8.57 25.73 -7.98
CA GLN A 86 9.06 24.75 -6.99
C GLN A 86 8.94 23.32 -7.54
N ASP A 87 9.61 22.35 -6.93
CA ASP A 87 9.50 20.95 -7.36
C ASP A 87 8.10 20.36 -7.12
N GLU A 88 7.58 19.68 -8.14
CA GLU A 88 6.25 19.08 -8.10
C GLU A 88 6.30 17.70 -7.42
N THR A 89 5.79 17.67 -6.20
CA THR A 89 5.49 16.44 -5.45
C THR A 89 3.99 16.32 -5.23
N ILE A 90 3.52 15.14 -4.79
CA ILE A 90 2.10 14.95 -4.42
C ILE A 90 1.69 15.92 -3.31
N GLN A 91 2.53 16.10 -2.28
CA GLN A 91 2.25 17.05 -1.20
C GLN A 91 2.19 18.49 -1.74
N HIS A 92 3.16 18.84 -2.57
CA HIS A 92 3.20 20.16 -3.18
C HIS A 92 1.95 20.43 -4.03
N LEU A 93 1.60 19.52 -4.93
CA LEU A 93 0.50 19.71 -5.88
C LEU A 93 -0.86 19.89 -5.18
N PHE A 94 -1.10 19.18 -4.06
CA PHE A 94 -2.40 19.21 -3.37
C PHE A 94 -2.46 20.10 -2.12
N LEU A 95 -1.34 20.46 -1.50
CA LEU A 95 -1.32 21.16 -0.20
C LEU A 95 -0.44 22.41 -0.19
N ASP A 96 0.77 22.35 -0.74
CA ASP A 96 1.74 23.44 -0.56
C ASP A 96 1.70 24.48 -1.69
N CYS A 97 1.27 24.08 -2.89
CA CYS A 97 1.20 24.92 -4.07
C CYS A 97 0.31 26.16 -3.80
N PRO A 98 0.76 27.38 -4.14
CA PRO A 98 -0.04 28.59 -3.98
C PRO A 98 -1.42 28.47 -4.62
N LEU A 99 -1.52 27.81 -5.78
CA LEU A 99 -2.80 27.56 -6.45
C LEU A 99 -3.69 26.61 -5.64
N ALA A 100 -3.12 25.56 -5.04
CA ALA A 100 -3.88 24.63 -4.21
C ALA A 100 -4.41 25.29 -2.94
N LYS A 101 -3.70 26.30 -2.39
CA LYS A 101 -4.15 27.07 -1.22
C LYS A 101 -5.23 28.11 -1.53
N LEU A 102 -5.40 28.47 -2.80
CA LEU A 102 -6.40 29.43 -3.27
C LEU A 102 -7.77 28.78 -3.56
N LEU A 103 -7.80 27.46 -3.72
CA LEU A 103 -8.99 26.64 -3.99
C LEU A 103 -9.59 26.09 -2.70
#